data_AF-A0A7W0V522-F1
#
_entry.id   AF-A0A7W0V522-F1
#
_cell.length_a   1.000
_cell.length_b   1.000
_cell.length_c   1.000
_cell.angle_alpha   90.00
_cell.angle_beta   90.00
_cell.angle_gamma   90.00
#
_symmetry.space_group_name_H-M   'P 1'
#
loop_
_entity.id
_entity.type
_entity.pdbx_description
1 polymer ?
#
loop_
_entity_poly.entity_id
_entity_poly.type
_entity_poly.pdbx_seq_one_letter_code
_entity_poly.pdbx_strand_id
1 'polypeptide(L)'
;MRVLAMEERFIDILAVVAGIIVIVIATGLAIRTFMVPAGAPPIINRVIFRFTQALFDVCTRPIRSEARRHGILSLYAPISLLAVLATILTLIAFGYTLAYYGAGVKPIIRAFLFSGSAISTLGFESPGNDFWIIVLSVFEAITVATIVALLIGYLPGIYSSYQQREQAVDGLVQLAGTQPDGVKVVVAFVESYGASKLGDLWQQW
;
A
#
# COMPACT_ATOMS: atom_id res chain seq x y z
N MET A 1 -30.67 -34.90 -11.01
CA MET A 1 -29.66 -34.38 -11.96
C MET A 1 -29.85 -32.89 -12.30
N ARG A 2 -31.05 -32.43 -12.72
CA ARG A 2 -31.29 -31.00 -13.01
C ARG A 2 -31.17 -30.04 -11.82
N VAL A 3 -31.55 -30.46 -10.61
CA VAL A 3 -31.47 -29.62 -9.40
C VAL A 3 -30.01 -29.34 -9.01
N LEU A 4 -29.16 -30.36 -9.00
CA LEU A 4 -27.71 -30.22 -8.72
C LEU A 4 -27.00 -29.29 -9.72
N ALA A 5 -27.36 -29.36 -11.01
CA ALA A 5 -26.80 -28.48 -12.02
C ALA A 5 -27.22 -27.00 -11.85
N MET A 6 -28.39 -26.75 -11.24
CA MET A 6 -28.88 -25.41 -10.95
C MET A 6 -28.19 -24.82 -9.72
N GLU A 7 -27.94 -25.63 -8.69
CA GLU A 7 -27.20 -25.24 -7.49
C GLU A 7 -25.74 -24.89 -7.82
N GLU A 8 -25.04 -25.74 -8.58
CA GLU A 8 -23.66 -25.47 -9.05
C GLU A 8 -23.58 -24.13 -9.80
N ARG A 9 -24.50 -23.90 -10.73
CA ARG A 9 -24.52 -22.67 -11.54
C ARG A 9 -24.81 -21.43 -10.68
N PHE A 10 -25.60 -21.56 -9.62
CA PHE A 10 -25.86 -20.46 -8.69
C PHE A 10 -24.62 -20.12 -7.87
N ILE A 11 -23.90 -21.13 -7.37
CA ILE A 11 -22.63 -20.96 -6.65
C ILE A 11 -21.59 -20.30 -7.54
N ASP A 12 -21.48 -20.73 -8.79
CA ASP A 12 -20.54 -20.19 -9.77
C ASP A 12 -20.81 -18.68 -10.01
N ILE A 13 -22.08 -18.29 -10.21
CA ILE A 13 -22.47 -16.88 -10.36
C ILE A 13 -22.14 -16.07 -9.11
N LEU A 14 -22.46 -16.60 -7.92
CA LEU A 14 -22.13 -15.92 -6.66
C LEU A 14 -20.63 -15.73 -6.48
N ALA A 15 -19.82 -16.72 -6.85
CA ALA A 15 -18.37 -16.63 -6.80
C ALA A 15 -17.83 -15.54 -7.74
N VAL A 16 -18.34 -15.45 -8.97
CA VAL A 16 -17.98 -14.38 -9.91
C VAL A 16 -18.34 -13.01 -9.34
N VAL A 17 -19.57 -12.83 -8.86
CA VAL A 17 -20.03 -11.55 -8.32
C VAL A 17 -19.21 -11.14 -7.09
N ALA A 18 -18.98 -12.07 -6.16
CA ALA A 18 -18.15 -11.82 -4.98
C ALA A 18 -16.71 -11.46 -5.38
N GLY A 19 -16.13 -12.18 -6.35
CA GLY A 19 -14.81 -11.89 -6.88
C GLY A 19 -14.69 -10.48 -7.46
N ILE A 20 -15.64 -10.07 -8.31
CA ILE A 20 -15.67 -8.73 -8.91
C ILE A 20 -15.78 -7.65 -7.83
N ILE A 21 -16.64 -7.83 -6.82
CA ILE A 21 -16.78 -6.88 -5.71
C ILE A 21 -15.45 -6.71 -4.97
N VAL A 22 -14.75 -7.82 -4.68
CA VAL A 22 -13.44 -7.78 -4.03
C VAL A 22 -12.42 -7.03 -4.89
N ILE A 23 -12.37 -7.29 -6.20
CA ILE A 23 -11.44 -6.62 -7.13
C ILE A 23 -11.68 -5.10 -7.14
N VAL A 24 -12.95 -4.66 -7.23
CA VAL A 24 -13.31 -3.25 -7.24
C VAL A 24 -12.93 -2.56 -5.93
N ILE A 25 -13.23 -3.19 -4.79
CA ILE A 25 -12.86 -2.64 -3.47
C ILE A 25 -11.34 -2.56 -3.32
N ALA A 26 -10.60 -3.60 -3.69
CA ALA A 26 -9.15 -3.64 -3.58
C ALA A 26 -8.47 -2.61 -4.51
N THR A 27 -8.97 -2.44 -5.73
CA THR A 27 -8.50 -1.41 -6.66
C THR A 27 -8.78 -0.01 -6.14
N GLY A 28 -9.98 0.25 -5.61
CA GLY A 28 -10.32 1.53 -4.99
C GLY A 28 -9.45 1.85 -3.77
N LEU A 29 -9.11 0.83 -2.98
CA LEU A 29 -8.17 0.95 -1.87
C LEU A 29 -6.76 1.33 -2.35
N ALA A 30 -6.29 0.73 -3.44
CA ALA A 30 -4.99 1.03 -4.03
C ALA A 30 -4.91 2.48 -4.52
N ILE A 31 -5.93 2.94 -5.26
CA ILE A 31 -6.02 4.34 -5.72
C ILE A 31 -6.00 5.30 -4.54
N ARG A 32 -6.83 5.05 -3.51
CA ARG A 32 -6.84 5.88 -2.29
C ARG A 32 -5.51 5.89 -1.54
N THR A 33 -4.77 4.80 -1.59
CA THR A 33 -3.48 4.66 -0.91
C THR A 33 -2.36 5.36 -1.65
N PHE A 34 -2.29 5.21 -2.97
CA PHE A 34 -1.13 5.62 -3.77
C PHE A 34 -1.34 6.93 -4.55
N MET A 35 -2.57 7.31 -4.88
CA MET A 35 -2.84 8.52 -5.66
C MET A 35 -3.46 9.66 -4.87
N VAL A 36 -4.18 9.37 -3.79
CA VAL A 36 -4.90 10.40 -3.04
C VAL A 36 -4.06 10.81 -1.81
N PRO A 37 -3.57 12.06 -1.73
CA PRO A 37 -2.94 12.59 -0.53
C PRO A 37 -4.01 12.71 0.56
N ALA A 38 -4.22 11.64 1.32
CA ALA A 38 -5.29 11.57 2.31
C ALA A 38 -4.75 11.93 3.70
N GLY A 39 -5.32 12.97 4.33
CA GLY A 39 -5.08 13.25 5.76
C GLY A 39 -5.57 12.13 6.70
N ALA A 40 -6.43 11.24 6.19
CA ALA A 40 -6.90 10.05 6.88
C ALA A 40 -6.69 8.80 5.99
N PRO A 41 -5.56 8.08 6.14
CA PRO A 41 -5.34 6.87 5.36
C PRO A 41 -6.39 5.80 5.68
N PRO A 42 -6.71 4.89 4.72
CA PRO A 42 -7.64 3.79 4.92
C PRO A 42 -7.34 2.97 6.17
N ILE A 43 -8.39 2.42 6.82
CA ILE A 43 -8.25 1.65 8.07
C ILE A 43 -7.26 0.49 7.89
N ILE A 44 -7.33 -0.22 6.76
CA ILE A 44 -6.43 -1.33 6.44
C ILE A 44 -4.96 -0.90 6.43
N ASN A 45 -4.64 0.28 5.91
CA ASN A 45 -3.28 0.81 5.95
C ASN A 45 -2.84 1.04 7.39
N ARG A 46 -3.70 1.61 8.24
CA ARG A 46 -3.38 1.82 9.66
C ARG A 46 -3.12 0.49 10.38
N VAL A 47 -3.91 -0.54 10.08
CA VAL A 47 -3.73 -1.88 10.64
C VAL A 47 -2.40 -2.48 10.19
N ILE A 48 -2.08 -2.39 8.90
CA ILE A 48 -0.82 -2.91 8.35
C ILE A 48 0.38 -2.19 8.95
N PHE A 49 0.37 -0.86 9.01
CA PHE A 49 1.45 -0.07 9.62
C PHE A 49 1.62 -0.40 11.11
N ARG A 50 0.54 -0.60 11.87
CA ARG A 50 0.65 -1.03 13.28
C ARG A 50 1.21 -2.44 13.40
N PHE A 51 0.80 -3.35 12.53
CA PHE A 51 1.30 -4.72 12.52
C PHE A 51 2.80 -4.76 12.18
N THR A 52 3.22 -4.04 11.14
CA THR A 52 4.64 -3.93 10.80
C THR A 52 5.42 -3.23 11.91
N GLN A 53 4.88 -2.19 12.53
CA GLN A 53 5.53 -1.53 13.67
C GLN A 53 5.74 -2.52 14.81
N ALA A 54 4.74 -3.31 15.17
CA ALA A 54 4.87 -4.33 16.21
C ALA A 54 5.96 -5.36 15.87
N LEU A 55 6.07 -5.79 14.62
CA LEU A 55 7.17 -6.67 14.17
C LEU A 55 8.54 -6.01 14.34
N PHE A 56 8.68 -4.75 13.94
CA PHE A 56 9.93 -4.00 14.11
C PHE A 56 10.27 -3.77 15.58
N ASP A 57 9.30 -3.44 16.42
CA ASP A 57 9.49 -3.25 17.85
C ASP A 57 9.96 -4.56 18.51
N VAL A 58 9.36 -5.70 18.16
CA VAL A 58 9.80 -7.02 18.64
C VAL A 58 11.23 -7.33 18.18
N CYS A 59 11.54 -7.10 16.90
CA CYS A 59 12.87 -7.35 16.34
C CYS A 59 13.96 -6.43 16.88
N THR A 60 13.63 -5.18 17.23
CA THR A 60 14.59 -4.18 17.72
C THR A 60 14.71 -4.14 19.24
N ARG A 61 13.74 -4.70 19.98
CA ARG A 61 13.78 -4.82 21.45
C ARG A 61 15.10 -5.37 22.04
N PRO A 62 15.77 -6.40 21.47
CA PRO A 62 17.02 -6.91 22.02
C PRO A 62 18.25 -6.02 21.72
N ILE A 63 18.12 -4.99 20.89
CA ILE A 63 19.25 -4.18 20.41
C ILE A 63 19.53 -3.05 21.40
N ARG A 64 20.73 -3.08 22.03
CA ARG A 64 21.17 -2.07 23.01
C ARG A 64 21.76 -0.80 22.40
N SER A 65 22.23 -0.85 21.15
CA SER A 65 22.83 0.31 20.48
C SER A 65 21.74 1.12 19.79
N GLU A 66 21.55 2.37 20.22
CA GLU A 66 20.58 3.30 19.61
C GLU A 66 20.89 3.56 18.14
N ALA A 67 22.17 3.71 17.77
CA ALA A 67 22.57 3.89 16.37
C ALA A 67 22.13 2.70 15.48
N ARG A 68 22.31 1.47 15.97
CA ARG A 68 21.90 0.26 15.22
C ARG A 68 20.39 0.11 15.17
N ARG A 69 19.70 0.42 16.28
CA ARG A 69 18.23 0.41 16.35
C ARG A 69 17.62 1.41 15.37
N HIS A 70 18.15 2.64 15.35
CA HIS A 70 17.72 3.68 14.42
C HIS A 70 17.95 3.28 12.96
N GLY A 71 19.12 2.68 12.65
CA GLY A 71 19.40 2.15 11.32
C GLY A 71 18.38 1.13 10.84
N ILE A 72 17.94 0.20 11.70
CA ILE A 72 16.90 -0.78 11.35
C ILE A 72 15.54 -0.11 11.20
N LEU A 73 15.18 0.79 12.12
CA LEU A 73 13.90 1.50 12.07
C LEU A 73 13.76 2.39 10.83
N SER A 74 14.86 2.80 10.17
CA SER A 74 14.79 3.50 8.88
C SER A 74 14.06 2.68 7.79
N LEU A 75 14.09 1.35 7.88
CA LEU A 75 13.42 0.45 6.94
C LEU A 75 11.92 0.26 7.24
N TYR A 76 11.43 0.76 8.38
CA TYR A 76 10.03 0.60 8.78
C TYR A 76 9.06 1.16 7.73
N ALA A 77 9.29 2.40 7.29
CA ALA A 77 8.43 3.04 6.29
C ALA A 77 8.39 2.30 4.95
N PRO A 78 9.54 1.98 4.29
CA PRO A 78 9.52 1.27 3.02
C PRO A 78 8.96 -0.16 3.15
N ILE A 79 9.28 -0.90 4.21
CA ILE A 79 8.73 -2.25 4.43
C ILE A 79 7.21 -2.21 4.67
N SER A 80 6.73 -1.22 5.44
CA SER A 80 5.28 -1.05 5.67
C SER A 80 4.54 -0.75 4.36
N LEU A 81 5.13 0.06 3.48
CA LEU A 81 4.56 0.34 2.17
C LEU A 81 4.49 -0.91 1.29
N LEU A 82 5.55 -1.72 1.27
CA LEU A 82 5.55 -3.01 0.57
C LEU A 82 4.51 -3.98 1.14
N ALA A 83 4.33 -4.01 2.46
CA ALA A 83 3.30 -4.82 3.11
C ALA A 83 1.88 -4.38 2.70
N VAL A 84 1.65 -3.07 2.54
CA VAL A 84 0.38 -2.55 2.01
C VAL A 84 0.16 -3.00 0.57
N LEU A 85 1.17 -2.87 -0.30
CA LEU A 85 1.09 -3.38 -1.67
C LEU A 85 0.78 -4.87 -1.71
N ALA A 86 1.53 -5.68 -0.95
CA ALA A 86 1.35 -7.13 -0.90
C ALA A 86 -0.06 -7.51 -0.46
N THR A 87 -0.62 -6.78 0.51
CA THR A 87 -2.00 -6.99 0.97
C THR A 87 -3.01 -6.67 -0.12
N ILE A 88 -2.85 -5.55 -0.82
CA ILE A 88 -3.72 -5.15 -1.94
C ILE A 88 -3.66 -6.19 -3.06
N LEU A 89 -2.46 -6.61 -3.47
CA LEU A 89 -2.28 -7.63 -4.51
C LEU A 89 -2.88 -8.98 -4.07
N THR A 90 -2.76 -9.35 -2.80
CA THR A 90 -3.39 -10.57 -2.27
C THR A 90 -4.92 -10.50 -2.34
N LEU A 91 -5.52 -9.35 -2.04
CA LEU A 91 -6.96 -9.16 -2.18
C LEU A 91 -7.41 -9.23 -3.63
N ILE A 92 -6.64 -8.64 -4.55
CA ILE A 92 -6.89 -8.74 -6.00
C ILE A 92 -6.79 -10.20 -6.45
N ALA A 93 -5.73 -10.92 -6.04
CA ALA A 93 -5.55 -12.35 -6.30
C ALA A 93 -6.76 -13.16 -5.87
N PHE A 94 -7.22 -12.88 -4.66
CA PHE A 94 -8.35 -13.57 -4.07
C PHE A 94 -9.64 -13.29 -4.85
N GLY A 95 -9.88 -12.04 -5.25
CA GLY A 95 -11.02 -11.67 -6.07
C GLY A 95 -11.01 -12.36 -7.45
N TYR A 96 -9.85 -12.38 -8.12
CA TYR A 96 -9.71 -13.10 -9.40
C TYR A 96 -9.81 -14.61 -9.23
N THR A 97 -9.27 -15.19 -8.16
CA THR A 97 -9.44 -16.61 -7.83
C THR A 97 -10.92 -16.99 -7.74
N LEU A 98 -11.74 -16.20 -7.07
CA LEU A 98 -13.19 -16.41 -7.00
C LEU A 98 -13.86 -16.28 -8.38
N ALA A 99 -13.45 -15.27 -9.16
CA ALA A 99 -13.98 -15.05 -10.51
C ALA A 99 -13.63 -16.21 -11.46
N TYR A 100 -12.39 -16.70 -11.45
CA TYR A 100 -11.98 -17.86 -12.25
C TYR A 100 -12.68 -19.14 -11.81
N TYR A 101 -12.83 -19.34 -10.50
CA TYR A 101 -13.56 -20.50 -9.97
C TYR A 101 -14.99 -20.55 -10.49
N GLY A 102 -15.71 -19.42 -10.42
CA GLY A 102 -17.07 -19.31 -10.94
C GLY A 102 -17.14 -19.28 -12.49
N ALA A 103 -16.06 -18.92 -13.17
CA ALA A 103 -15.94 -19.06 -14.63
C ALA A 103 -15.65 -20.50 -15.08
N GLY A 104 -15.43 -21.44 -14.15
CA GLY A 104 -15.25 -22.86 -14.45
C GLY A 104 -13.83 -23.39 -14.24
N VAL A 105 -12.88 -22.58 -13.74
CA VAL A 105 -11.54 -23.05 -13.36
C VAL A 105 -11.63 -23.79 -12.03
N LYS A 106 -11.89 -25.10 -12.11
CA LYS A 106 -12.00 -25.99 -10.95
C LYS A 106 -10.81 -26.98 -10.91
N PRO A 107 -10.38 -27.45 -9.73
CA PRO A 107 -10.82 -27.04 -8.37
C PRO A 107 -10.29 -25.65 -7.96
N ILE A 108 -10.74 -25.12 -6.81
CA ILE A 108 -10.38 -23.77 -6.32
C ILE A 108 -8.86 -23.53 -6.24
N ILE A 109 -8.08 -24.56 -5.90
CA ILE A 109 -6.61 -24.46 -5.87
C ILE A 109 -6.02 -24.15 -7.24
N ARG A 110 -6.65 -24.64 -8.32
CA ARG A 110 -6.25 -24.33 -9.69
C ARG A 110 -6.58 -22.88 -10.04
N ALA A 111 -7.75 -22.38 -9.65
CA ALA A 111 -8.11 -20.96 -9.82
C ALA A 111 -7.14 -20.04 -9.06
N PHE A 112 -6.72 -20.44 -7.87
CA PHE A 112 -5.73 -19.72 -7.08
C PHE A 112 -4.37 -19.69 -7.76
N LEU A 113 -3.88 -20.84 -8.25
CA LEU A 113 -2.63 -20.91 -8.99
C LEU A 113 -2.68 -20.12 -10.31
N PHE A 114 -3.84 -20.12 -10.97
CA PHE A 114 -4.08 -19.36 -12.19
C PHE A 114 -3.90 -17.85 -11.94
N SER A 115 -4.59 -17.31 -10.94
CA SER A 115 -4.44 -15.91 -10.52
C SER A 115 -3.03 -15.60 -9.99
N GLY A 116 -2.45 -16.52 -9.21
CA GLY A 116 -1.08 -16.42 -8.72
C GLY A 116 -0.05 -16.31 -9.86
N SER A 117 -0.30 -16.97 -11.00
CA SER A 117 0.57 -16.88 -12.17
C SER A 117 0.58 -15.47 -12.77
N ALA A 118 -0.56 -14.78 -12.81
CA ALA A 118 -0.67 -13.41 -13.32
C ALA A 118 0.04 -12.42 -12.39
N ILE A 119 -0.12 -12.57 -11.07
CA ILE A 119 0.52 -11.71 -10.07
C ILE A 119 2.03 -11.93 -10.02
N SER A 120 2.51 -13.15 -10.26
CA SER A 120 3.94 -13.41 -10.40
C SER A 120 4.58 -12.69 -11.58
N THR A 121 3.77 -12.12 -12.49
CA THR A 121 4.16 -11.49 -13.76
C THR A 121 4.78 -12.44 -14.78
N LEU A 122 5.07 -13.69 -14.41
CA LEU A 122 5.60 -14.72 -15.31
C LEU A 122 4.53 -15.31 -16.22
N GLY A 123 3.25 -15.32 -15.79
CA GLY A 123 2.14 -15.79 -16.63
C GLY A 123 2.27 -17.25 -17.08
N PHE A 124 2.71 -18.14 -16.19
CA PHE A 124 3.01 -19.53 -16.54
C PHE A 124 1.78 -20.42 -16.75
N GLU A 125 0.57 -19.97 -16.40
CA GLU A 125 -0.69 -20.65 -16.72
C GLU A 125 -1.34 -20.01 -17.94
N SER A 126 -1.69 -20.83 -18.94
CA SER A 126 -2.36 -20.35 -20.16
C SER A 126 -3.89 -20.45 -20.01
N PRO A 127 -4.66 -19.39 -20.36
CA PRO A 127 -6.12 -19.39 -20.28
C PRO A 127 -6.81 -20.38 -21.22
N GLY A 128 -6.07 -21.06 -22.10
CA GLY A 128 -6.64 -22.00 -23.06
C GLY A 128 -7.53 -21.30 -24.09
N ASN A 129 -8.69 -21.89 -24.39
CA ASN A 129 -9.59 -21.39 -25.43
C ASN A 129 -10.92 -20.85 -24.88
N ASP A 130 -11.10 -20.77 -23.56
CA ASP A 130 -12.34 -20.25 -22.98
C ASP A 130 -12.35 -18.72 -23.03
N PHE A 131 -13.35 -18.16 -23.71
CA PHE A 131 -13.48 -16.72 -23.90
C PHE A 131 -13.53 -15.94 -22.56
N TRP A 132 -14.27 -16.43 -21.57
CA TRP A 132 -14.44 -15.71 -20.30
C TRP A 132 -13.16 -15.74 -19.46
N ILE A 133 -12.44 -16.87 -19.48
CA ILE A 133 -11.15 -16.99 -18.78
C ILE A 133 -10.11 -16.08 -19.44
N ILE A 134 -10.07 -16.04 -20.78
CA ILE A 134 -9.18 -15.13 -21.53
C ILE A 134 -9.46 -13.67 -21.14
N VAL A 135 -10.72 -13.24 -21.18
CA VAL A 135 -11.09 -11.86 -20.81
C VAL A 135 -10.68 -11.54 -19.38
N LEU A 136 -10.99 -12.41 -18.41
CA LEU A 136 -10.59 -12.23 -17.01
C LEU A 136 -9.07 -12.11 -16.87
N SER A 137 -8.30 -12.92 -17.58
CA SER A 137 -6.82 -12.90 -17.54
C SER A 137 -6.21 -11.59 -18.06
N VAL A 138 -6.79 -11.04 -19.13
CA VAL A 138 -6.37 -9.73 -19.66
C VAL A 138 -6.66 -8.63 -18.65
N PHE A 139 -7.85 -8.63 -18.05
CA PHE A 139 -8.21 -7.64 -17.02
C PHE A 139 -7.35 -7.80 -15.76
N GLU A 140 -7.02 -9.01 -15.35
CA GLU A 140 -6.12 -9.26 -14.22
C GLU A 140 -4.74 -8.67 -14.48
N ALA A 141 -4.16 -8.96 -15.65
CA ALA A 141 -2.85 -8.43 -16.04
C ALA A 141 -2.86 -6.89 -16.05
N ILE A 142 -3.88 -6.25 -16.63
CA ILE A 142 -4.02 -4.79 -16.64
C ILE A 142 -4.15 -4.24 -15.23
N THR A 143 -4.95 -4.89 -14.38
CA THR A 143 -5.20 -4.44 -13.01
C THR A 143 -3.91 -4.52 -12.19
N VAL A 144 -3.21 -5.66 -12.20
CA VAL A 144 -1.93 -5.84 -11.51
C VAL A 144 -0.89 -4.83 -12.00
N ALA A 145 -0.74 -4.67 -13.32
CA ALA A 145 0.17 -3.70 -13.91
C ALA A 145 -0.17 -2.26 -13.47
N THR A 146 -1.45 -1.91 -13.43
CA THR A 146 -1.91 -0.60 -12.96
C THR A 146 -1.56 -0.39 -11.49
N ILE A 147 -1.83 -1.36 -10.61
CA ILE A 147 -1.50 -1.22 -9.17
C ILE A 147 0.00 -1.03 -8.96
N VAL A 148 0.84 -1.80 -9.68
CA VAL A 148 2.30 -1.64 -9.61
C VAL A 148 2.73 -0.28 -10.13
N ALA A 149 2.18 0.19 -11.26
CA ALA A 149 2.45 1.52 -11.80
C ALA A 149 2.05 2.64 -10.84
N LEU A 150 0.91 2.50 -10.14
CA LEU A 150 0.49 3.45 -9.11
C LEU A 150 1.50 3.52 -7.95
N LEU A 151 2.01 2.38 -7.49
CA LEU A 151 3.04 2.36 -6.45
C LEU A 151 4.33 3.06 -6.91
N ILE A 152 4.76 2.79 -8.14
CA ILE A 152 5.95 3.45 -8.70
C ILE A 152 5.72 4.96 -8.78
N GLY A 153 4.55 5.39 -9.25
CA GLY A 153 4.15 6.80 -9.32
C GLY A 153 4.02 7.48 -7.95
N TYR A 154 3.82 6.70 -6.88
CA TYR A 154 3.74 7.20 -5.51
C TYR A 154 5.12 7.52 -4.91
N LEU A 155 6.19 6.82 -5.32
CA LEU A 155 7.54 7.02 -4.77
C LEU A 155 8.04 8.47 -4.93
N PRO A 156 8.01 9.11 -6.12
CA PRO A 156 8.41 10.50 -6.26
C PRO A 156 7.65 11.46 -5.34
N GLY A 157 6.35 11.20 -5.12
CA GLY A 157 5.52 11.98 -4.21
C GLY A 157 5.98 11.89 -2.76
N ILE A 158 6.31 10.67 -2.30
CA ILE A 158 6.89 10.49 -0.96
C ILE A 158 8.25 11.18 -0.86
N TYR A 159 9.15 10.94 -1.82
CA TYR A 159 10.50 11.51 -1.79
C TYR A 159 10.48 13.04 -1.78
N SER A 160 9.60 13.65 -2.58
CA SER A 160 9.46 15.11 -2.58
C SER A 160 8.89 15.63 -1.26
N SER A 161 7.92 14.95 -0.64
CA SER A 161 7.41 15.30 0.68
C SER A 161 8.46 15.14 1.79
N TYR A 162 9.27 14.08 1.74
CA TYR A 162 10.40 13.91 2.66
C TYR A 162 11.45 14.99 2.47
N GLN A 163 11.84 15.32 1.23
CA GLN A 163 12.80 16.39 0.99
C GLN A 163 12.30 17.75 1.51
N GLN A 164 11.03 18.07 1.31
CA GLN A 164 10.45 19.31 1.85
C GLN A 164 10.50 19.33 3.39
N ARG A 165 10.23 18.19 4.04
CA ARG A 165 10.34 18.07 5.50
C ARG A 165 11.77 18.20 6.00
N GLU A 166 12.72 17.51 5.37
CA GLU A 166 14.14 17.59 5.76
C GLU A 166 14.69 19.01 5.52
N GLN A 167 14.30 19.70 4.44
CA GLN A 167 14.66 21.10 4.22
C GLN A 167 14.12 22.03 5.33
N ALA A 168 12.88 21.81 5.76
CA ALA A 168 12.31 22.57 6.87
C ALA A 168 13.04 22.28 8.20
N VAL A 169 13.38 21.01 8.47
CA VAL A 169 14.15 20.62 9.65
C VAL A 169 15.56 21.20 9.62
N ASP A 170 16.25 21.17 8.48
CA ASP A 170 17.57 21.76 8.31
C ASP A 170 17.56 23.27 8.57
N GLY A 171 16.52 23.98 8.13
CA GLY A 171 16.32 25.39 8.46
C GLY A 171 16.22 25.63 9.98
N LEU A 172 15.51 24.76 10.70
CA LEU A 172 15.43 24.82 12.16
C LEU A 172 16.77 24.51 12.84
N VAL A 173 17.54 23.56 12.29
CA VAL A 173 18.87 23.21 12.80
C VAL A 173 19.87 24.35 12.60
N GLN A 174 19.80 25.06 11.46
CA GLN A 174 20.61 26.27 11.24
C GLN A 174 20.27 27.39 12.24
N LEU A 175 19.00 27.49 12.63
CA LEU A 175 18.52 28.52 13.55
C LEU A 175 18.81 28.20 15.04
N ALA A 176 18.54 26.97 15.48
CA ALA A 176 18.53 26.59 16.90
C ALA A 176 19.57 25.51 17.27
N GLY A 177 20.40 25.08 16.32
CA GLY A 177 21.43 24.04 16.50
C GLY A 177 20.90 22.61 16.33
N THR A 178 21.76 21.62 16.54
CA THR A 178 21.54 20.19 16.24
C THR A 178 20.49 19.48 17.09
N GLN A 179 19.98 20.13 18.14
CA GLN A 179 18.86 19.65 18.96
C GLN A 179 17.84 20.79 19.13
N PRO A 180 17.11 21.11 18.05
CA PRO A 180 16.11 22.16 18.09
C PRO A 180 14.98 21.73 19.04
N ASP A 181 14.75 22.54 20.06
CA ASP A 181 13.59 22.47 20.94
C ASP A 181 12.61 23.58 20.50
N GLY A 182 11.30 23.36 20.60
CA GLY A 182 10.30 24.35 20.18
C GLY A 182 10.52 25.71 20.85
N VAL A 183 10.92 25.72 22.12
CA VAL A 183 11.28 26.96 22.83
C VAL A 183 12.56 27.58 22.25
N LYS A 184 13.61 26.78 22.01
CA LYS A 184 14.87 27.27 21.44
C LYS A 184 14.70 27.84 20.05
N VAL A 185 13.85 27.22 19.22
CA VAL A 185 13.50 27.71 17.88
C VAL A 185 12.82 29.07 17.98
N VAL A 186 11.83 29.22 18.86
CA VAL A 186 11.13 30.50 19.04
C VAL A 186 12.07 31.59 19.55
N VAL A 187 12.90 31.29 20.55
CA VAL A 187 13.88 32.24 21.10
C VAL A 187 14.88 32.66 20.02
N ALA A 188 15.51 31.71 19.33
CA ALA A 188 16.47 31.99 18.28
C ALA A 188 15.86 32.75 17.09
N PHE A 189 14.60 32.46 16.75
CA PHE A 189 13.87 33.20 15.71
C PHE A 189 13.61 34.66 16.13
N VAL A 190 13.15 34.88 17.36
CA VAL A 190 12.88 36.23 17.89
C VAL A 190 14.17 37.04 17.97
N GLU A 191 15.28 36.43 18.40
CA GLU A 191 16.59 37.08 18.47
C GLU A 191 17.13 37.44 17.08
N SER A 192 16.90 36.59 16.07
CA SER A 192 17.43 36.79 14.72
C SER A 192 16.56 37.70 13.84
N TYR A 193 15.22 37.61 13.94
CA TYR A 193 14.28 38.24 12.99
C TYR A 193 13.22 39.14 13.65
N GLY A 194 13.13 39.13 14.99
CA GLY A 194 12.17 39.92 15.77
C GLY A 194 10.80 39.24 15.95
N ALA A 195 10.14 39.54 17.08
CA ALA A 195 8.87 38.91 17.47
C ALA A 195 7.70 39.19 16.51
N SER A 196 7.74 40.29 15.75
CA SER A 196 6.68 40.65 14.79
C SER A 196 6.59 39.69 13.60
N LYS A 197 7.66 38.95 13.29
CA LYS A 197 7.73 38.01 12.16
C LYS A 197 7.39 36.56 12.55
N LEU A 198 6.97 36.31 13.79
CA LEU A 198 6.58 34.95 14.19
C LEU A 198 5.42 34.39 13.36
N GLY A 199 4.54 35.25 12.85
CA GLY A 199 3.46 34.84 11.96
C GLY A 199 3.97 34.21 10.66
N ASP A 200 5.09 34.72 10.12
CA ASP A 200 5.69 34.22 8.89
C ASP A 200 6.28 32.82 9.10
N LEU A 201 6.86 32.55 10.28
CA LEU A 201 7.36 31.23 10.66
C LEU A 201 6.21 30.21 10.71
N TRP A 202 5.06 30.59 11.28
CA TRP A 202 3.90 29.70 11.36
C TRP A 202 3.18 29.49 10.03
N GLN A 203 3.30 30.40 9.07
CA GLN A 203 2.75 30.20 7.73
C GLN A 203 3.54 29.20 6.88
N GLN A 204 4.81 28.93 7.22
CA GLN A 204 5.66 27.97 6.53
C GLN A 204 5.47 26.52 7.05
N TRP A 205 4.70 26.34 8.12
CA TRP A 205 4.43 25.07 8.80
C TRP A 205 3.02 24.54 8.50
#